data_AF-A0AAU9NSN9-F1
#
_entry.id   AF-A0AAU9NSN9-F1
#
_cell.length_a   1.000
_cell.length_b   1.000
_cell.length_c   1.000
_cell.angle_alpha   90.00
_cell.angle_beta   90.00
_cell.angle_gamma   90.00
#
_symmetry.space_group_name_H-M   'P 1'
#
loop_
_entity.id
_entity.type
_entity.pdbx_description
1 polymer ?
#
loop_
_entity_poly.entity_id
_entity_poly.type
_entity_poly.pdbx_seq_one_letter_code
_entity_poly.pdbx_strand_id
1 'polypeptide(L)'
;MSFDTLPSNNDKELFKHIACFFVGTDKDVSETILQACDINTRSGITNLIDRCLLSIGRNNELKMHQLVQEMGRFEVHQESLDKPWKRSRLWCHKESFRVLKQKKGKGNLLGLALDMRMLEKEKLGASFELKTDALIIHNDLRRGKSWMDRA
;
A
#
# COMPACT_ATOMS: atom_id res chain seq x y z
N MET A 1 5.17 -24.82 -3.20
CA MET A 1 3.90 -24.21 -3.68
C MET A 1 4.24 -22.85 -4.29
N SER A 2 3.60 -22.46 -5.40
CA SER A 2 3.92 -21.24 -6.17
C SER A 2 2.76 -20.24 -6.15
N PHE A 3 3.03 -18.95 -6.35
CA PHE A 3 2.05 -17.91 -6.63
C PHE A 3 1.08 -18.30 -7.76
N ASP A 4 1.57 -19.00 -8.79
CA ASP A 4 0.76 -19.39 -9.95
C ASP A 4 -0.38 -20.35 -9.61
N THR A 5 -0.23 -21.12 -8.52
CA THR A 5 -1.22 -22.11 -8.12
C THR A 5 -2.31 -21.55 -7.22
N LEU A 6 -2.30 -20.24 -6.94
CA LEU A 6 -3.35 -19.56 -6.20
C LEU A 6 -4.70 -19.68 -6.93
N PRO A 7 -5.77 -20.05 -6.22
CA PRO A 7 -7.00 -20.55 -6.84
C PRO A 7 -7.86 -19.45 -7.47
N SER A 8 -7.64 -18.17 -7.13
CA SER A 8 -8.42 -17.07 -7.65
C SER A 8 -7.55 -15.84 -7.94
N ASN A 9 -8.02 -14.96 -8.83
CA ASN A 9 -7.37 -13.67 -9.06
C ASN A 9 -7.40 -12.79 -7.80
N ASN A 10 -8.48 -12.88 -7.01
CA ASN A 10 -8.58 -12.19 -5.73
C ASN A 10 -7.45 -12.61 -4.77
N ASP A 11 -7.13 -13.90 -4.69
CA ASP A 11 -6.07 -14.41 -3.81
C ASP A 11 -4.68 -13.94 -4.27
N LYS A 12 -4.48 -13.83 -5.60
CA LYS A 12 -3.26 -13.25 -6.18
C LYS A 12 -3.12 -11.77 -5.85
N GLU A 13 -4.20 -10.98 -5.96
CA GLU A 13 -4.18 -9.56 -5.60
C GLU A 13 -3.98 -9.37 -4.09
N LEU A 14 -4.66 -10.16 -3.26
CA LEU A 14 -4.47 -10.18 -1.81
C LEU A 14 -3.02 -10.47 -1.43
N PHE A 15 -2.43 -11.51 -2.03
CA PHE A 15 -1.02 -11.87 -1.82
C PHE A 15 -0.09 -10.71 -2.13
N LYS A 16 -0.26 -10.05 -3.30
CA LYS A 16 0.53 -8.87 -3.69
C LYS A 16 0.35 -7.71 -2.71
N HIS A 17 -0.87 -7.43 -2.25
CA HIS A 17 -1.11 -6.40 -1.24
C HIS A 17 -0.36 -6.69 0.06
N ILE A 18 -0.47 -7.91 0.59
CA ILE A 18 0.19 -8.26 1.85
C ILE A 18 1.70 -8.16 1.71
N ALA A 19 2.27 -8.76 0.65
CA ALA A 19 3.72 -8.73 0.40
C ALA A 19 4.27 -7.29 0.28
N CYS A 20 3.52 -6.40 -0.37
CA CYS A 20 3.92 -5.00 -0.55
C CYS A 20 3.75 -4.16 0.72
N PHE A 21 2.64 -4.30 1.46
CA PHE A 21 2.22 -3.29 2.43
C PHE A 21 1.89 -3.81 3.83
N PHE A 22 1.38 -5.05 3.96
CA PHE A 22 0.76 -5.51 5.20
C PHE A 22 1.54 -6.60 5.95
N VAL A 23 2.77 -6.93 5.54
CA VAL A 23 3.63 -7.78 6.38
C VAL A 23 3.98 -7.02 7.67
N GLY A 24 3.69 -7.63 8.82
CA GLY A 24 3.93 -7.07 10.14
C GLY A 24 2.80 -6.19 10.68
N THR A 25 1.74 -5.93 9.91
CA THR A 25 0.55 -5.24 10.41
C THR A 25 -0.43 -6.22 11.03
N ASP A 26 -1.23 -5.72 11.98
CA ASP A 26 -2.33 -6.47 12.58
C ASP A 26 -3.30 -6.97 11.49
N LYS A 27 -3.72 -8.23 11.60
CA LYS A 27 -4.59 -8.93 10.66
C LYS A 27 -5.92 -8.20 10.49
N ASP A 28 -6.56 -7.80 11.57
CA ASP A 28 -7.93 -7.28 11.52
C ASP A 28 -7.94 -5.85 10.96
N VAL A 29 -6.90 -5.07 11.26
CA VAL A 29 -6.64 -3.78 10.58
C VAL A 29 -6.41 -3.98 9.09
N SER A 30 -5.58 -4.95 8.72
CA SER A 30 -5.28 -5.25 7.32
C SER A 30 -6.53 -5.70 6.56
N GLU A 31 -7.33 -6.57 7.17
CA GLU A 31 -8.60 -7.04 6.61
C GLU A 31 -9.58 -5.90 6.36
N THR A 32 -9.73 -4.99 7.33
CA THR A 32 -10.62 -3.83 7.21
C THR A 32 -10.25 -2.94 6.02
N ILE A 33 -8.96 -2.65 5.85
CA ILE A 33 -8.48 -1.80 4.75
C ILE A 33 -8.66 -2.50 3.40
N LEU A 34 -8.35 -3.80 3.34
CA LEU A 34 -8.45 -4.59 2.10
C LEU A 34 -9.91 -4.79 1.66
N GLN A 35 -10.83 -5.01 2.61
CA GLN A 35 -12.26 -5.08 2.32
C GLN A 35 -12.81 -3.75 1.79
N ALA A 36 -12.34 -2.62 2.32
CA ALA A 36 -12.68 -1.30 1.79
C ALA A 36 -12.14 -1.05 0.37
N CYS A 37 -11.22 -1.90 -0.11
CA CYS A 37 -10.68 -1.91 -1.46
C CYS A 37 -11.27 -3.04 -2.33
N ASP A 38 -12.43 -3.58 -1.96
CA ASP A 38 -13.12 -4.69 -2.65
C ASP A 38 -12.30 -5.98 -2.79
N ILE A 39 -11.31 -6.19 -1.91
CA ILE A 39 -10.57 -7.46 -1.82
C ILE A 39 -11.29 -8.38 -0.83
N ASN A 40 -11.65 -9.59 -1.28
CA ASN A 40 -12.21 -10.61 -0.40
C ASN A 40 -11.08 -11.23 0.45
N THR A 41 -11.03 -10.82 1.71
CA THR A 41 -9.99 -11.23 2.64
C THR A 41 -10.30 -12.53 3.37
N ARG A 42 -11.58 -12.83 3.63
CA ARG A 42 -11.98 -13.94 4.51
C ARG A 42 -11.55 -15.29 3.93
N SER A 43 -11.91 -15.58 2.67
CA SER A 43 -11.47 -16.82 2.01
C SER A 43 -10.01 -16.73 1.57
N GLY A 44 -9.57 -15.54 1.14
CA GLY A 44 -8.21 -15.35 0.63
C GLY A 44 -7.14 -15.59 1.68
N ILE A 45 -7.29 -15.10 2.92
CA ILE A 45 -6.31 -15.29 4.00
C ILE A 45 -6.21 -16.77 4.36
N THR A 46 -7.33 -17.48 4.51
CA THR A 46 -7.34 -18.93 4.75
C THR A 46 -6.59 -19.67 3.65
N ASN A 47 -6.88 -19.38 2.38
CA ASN A 47 -6.19 -20.01 1.23
C ASN A 47 -4.67 -19.77 1.24
N LEU A 48 -4.22 -18.58 1.63
CA LEU A 48 -2.80 -18.27 1.74
C LEU A 48 -2.12 -19.01 2.90
N ILE A 49 -2.82 -19.18 4.03
CA ILE A 49 -2.33 -19.93 5.19
C ILE A 49 -2.21 -21.43 4.86
N ASP A 50 -3.24 -22.03 4.27
CA ASP A 50 -3.26 -23.46 3.91
C ASP A 50 -2.15 -23.84 2.92
N ARG A 51 -1.62 -22.85 2.19
CA ARG A 51 -0.53 -23.00 1.22
C ARG A 51 0.84 -22.60 1.76
N CYS A 52 0.94 -22.31 3.05
CA CYS A 52 2.15 -21.83 3.72
C CYS A 52 2.72 -20.53 3.12
N LEU A 53 1.88 -19.71 2.47
CA LEU A 53 2.26 -18.42 1.89
C LEU A 53 2.05 -17.27 2.88
N LEU A 54 1.25 -17.49 3.91
CA LEU A 54 0.95 -16.55 4.96
C LEU A 54 0.88 -17.28 6.30
N SER A 55 1.17 -16.58 7.38
CA SER A 55 0.98 -17.05 8.75
C SER A 55 0.53 -15.88 9.61
N ILE A 56 -0.11 -16.17 10.74
CA ILE A 56 -0.50 -15.17 11.74
C ILE A 56 0.45 -15.30 12.92
N GLY A 57 1.08 -14.20 13.31
CA GLY A 57 1.97 -14.15 14.46
C GLY A 57 1.22 -14.12 15.78
N ARG A 58 1.99 -14.14 16.88
CA ARG A 58 1.44 -14.16 18.25
C ARG A 58 0.69 -12.89 18.61
N ASN A 59 1.02 -11.77 17.96
CA ASN A 59 0.39 -10.47 18.18
C ASN A 59 -0.63 -10.17 17.08
N ASN A 60 -1.24 -11.22 16.49
CA ASN A 60 -2.19 -11.10 15.39
C ASN A 60 -1.62 -10.47 14.10
N GLU A 61 -0.29 -10.42 13.96
CA GLU A 61 0.35 -9.78 12.81
C GLU A 61 0.46 -10.72 11.59
N LEU A 62 0.20 -10.19 10.39
CA LEU A 62 0.40 -10.93 9.14
C LEU A 62 1.89 -11.17 8.90
N LYS A 63 2.27 -12.43 8.65
CA LYS A 63 3.66 -12.85 8.43
C LYS A 63 3.83 -13.62 7.14
N MET A 64 4.79 -13.20 6.34
CA MET A 64 5.31 -13.94 5.20
C MET A 64 6.78 -14.26 5.44
N HIS A 65 7.22 -15.45 5.02
CA HIS A 65 8.65 -15.72 4.90
C HIS A 65 9.29 -14.72 3.93
N GLN A 66 10.54 -14.32 4.17
CA GLN A 66 11.24 -13.32 3.35
C GLN A 66 11.19 -13.66 1.85
N LEU A 67 11.48 -14.92 1.48
CA LEU A 67 11.43 -15.36 0.08
C LEU A 67 10.02 -15.30 -0.54
N VAL A 68 8.99 -15.58 0.26
CA VAL A 68 7.59 -15.50 -0.17
C VAL A 68 7.18 -14.03 -0.36
N GLN A 69 7.60 -13.15 0.55
CA GLN A 69 7.39 -11.71 0.40
C GLN A 69 8.11 -11.15 -0.83
N GLU A 70 9.35 -11.58 -1.05
CA GLU A 70 10.14 -11.21 -2.24
C GLU A 70 9.46 -11.70 -3.52
N MET A 71 8.89 -12.91 -3.53
CA MET A 71 8.09 -13.42 -4.65
C MET A 71 6.91 -12.50 -4.97
N GLY A 72 6.10 -12.11 -3.97
CA GLY A 72 4.98 -11.19 -4.21
C GLY A 72 5.40 -9.81 -4.72
N ARG A 73 6.54 -9.30 -4.24
CA ARG A 73 7.13 -8.05 -4.74
C ARG A 73 7.69 -8.20 -6.15
N PHE A 74 8.24 -9.36 -6.47
CA PHE A 74 8.72 -9.70 -7.80
C PHE A 74 7.59 -9.68 -8.83
N GLU A 75 6.42 -10.26 -8.51
CA GLU A 75 5.24 -10.20 -9.39
C GLU A 75 4.84 -8.76 -9.73
N VAL A 76 4.79 -7.89 -8.72
CA VAL A 76 4.51 -6.45 -8.92
C VAL A 76 5.61 -5.78 -9.75
N HIS A 77 6.87 -6.18 -9.55
CA HIS A 77 7.99 -5.66 -10.33
C HIS A 77 7.90 -6.03 -11.81
N GLN A 78 7.45 -7.25 -12.11
CA GLN A 78 7.27 -7.76 -13.48
C GLN A 78 6.19 -7.00 -14.27
N GLU A 79 5.21 -6.38 -13.60
CA GLU A 79 4.22 -5.52 -14.27
C GLU A 79 4.87 -4.38 -15.06
N SER A 80 6.02 -3.87 -14.59
CA SER A 80 6.91 -3.02 -15.38
C SER A 80 8.31 -2.92 -14.78
N LEU A 81 9.30 -3.49 -15.47
CA LEU A 81 10.70 -3.50 -15.03
C LEU A 81 11.26 -2.07 -14.91
N ASP A 82 11.18 -1.28 -15.99
CA ASP A 82 11.86 0.02 -16.06
C ASP A 82 11.02 1.21 -15.58
N LYS A 83 9.69 1.05 -15.47
CA LYS A 83 8.76 2.16 -15.25
C LYS A 83 7.94 1.91 -13.99
N PRO A 84 8.45 2.27 -12.79
CA PRO A 84 7.74 2.07 -11.53
C PRO A 84 6.31 2.64 -11.52
N TRP A 85 6.07 3.79 -12.17
CA TRP A 85 4.75 4.41 -12.24
C TRP A 85 3.71 3.65 -13.10
N LYS A 86 4.13 2.60 -13.83
CA LYS A 86 3.23 1.69 -14.54
C LYS A 86 2.84 0.45 -13.72
N ARG A 87 3.52 0.20 -12.60
CA ARG A 87 3.20 -0.89 -11.67
C ARG A 87 1.94 -0.56 -10.88
N SER A 88 1.22 -1.59 -10.49
CA SER A 88 0.03 -1.49 -9.65
C SER A 88 0.35 -1.09 -8.22
N ARG A 89 1.55 -1.42 -7.73
CA ARG A 89 1.95 -1.21 -6.35
C ARG A 89 3.38 -0.71 -6.25
N LEU A 90 3.62 0.22 -5.33
CA LEU A 90 4.96 0.75 -5.01
C LEU A 90 5.24 0.63 -3.51
N TRP A 91 5.99 -0.40 -3.10
CA TRP A 91 6.34 -0.61 -1.69
C TRP A 91 7.60 0.17 -1.26
N CYS A 92 8.48 0.52 -2.20
CA CYS A 92 9.70 1.26 -1.89
C CYS A 92 9.40 2.76 -1.72
N HIS A 93 9.57 3.29 -0.51
CA HIS A 93 9.29 4.70 -0.20
C HIS A 93 9.99 5.70 -1.13
N LYS A 94 11.24 5.42 -1.53
CA LYS A 94 11.99 6.27 -2.47
C LYS A 94 11.35 6.28 -3.86
N GLU A 95 10.91 5.14 -4.37
CA GLU A 95 10.24 5.04 -5.67
C GLU A 95 8.86 5.72 -5.61
N SER A 96 8.06 5.44 -4.58
CA SER A 96 6.75 6.07 -4.35
C SER A 96 6.87 7.59 -4.33
N PHE A 97 7.83 8.12 -3.56
CA PHE A 97 8.07 9.55 -3.46
C PHE A 97 8.44 10.17 -4.81
N ARG A 98 9.34 9.53 -5.58
CA ARG A 98 9.72 10.00 -6.93
C ARG A 98 8.54 10.02 -7.89
N VAL A 99 7.70 8.98 -7.87
CA VAL A 99 6.52 8.87 -8.74
C VAL A 99 5.49 9.97 -8.41
N LEU A 100 5.26 10.22 -7.13
CA LEU A 100 4.38 11.31 -6.66
C LEU A 100 4.94 12.68 -7.04
N LYS A 101 6.23 12.94 -6.78
CA LYS A 101 6.88 14.22 -7.10
C LYS A 101 6.83 14.53 -8.60
N GLN A 102 6.97 13.50 -9.45
CA GLN A 102 6.91 13.65 -10.91
C GLN A 102 5.49 13.67 -11.48
N LYS A 103 4.45 13.50 -10.65
CA LYS A 103 3.03 13.38 -11.06
C LYS A 103 2.82 12.31 -12.16
N LYS A 104 3.60 11.23 -12.11
CA LYS A 104 3.63 10.18 -13.15
C LYS A 104 2.70 8.99 -12.87
N GLY A 105 2.15 8.88 -11.67
CA GLY A 105 1.16 7.86 -11.33
C GLY A 105 -0.17 8.14 -12.04
N LYS A 106 -0.39 7.53 -13.21
CA LYS A 106 -1.66 7.58 -13.92
C LYS A 106 -2.14 6.17 -14.23
N GLY A 107 -3.38 5.87 -13.87
CA GLY A 107 -4.14 4.67 -14.28
C GLY A 107 -3.98 3.47 -13.36
N ASN A 108 -2.83 2.79 -13.43
CA ASN A 108 -2.73 1.41 -12.90
C ASN A 108 -2.40 1.33 -11.40
N LEU A 109 -2.02 2.45 -10.77
CA LEU A 109 -1.50 2.47 -9.41
C LEU A 109 -2.64 2.28 -8.38
N LEU A 110 -2.71 1.10 -7.80
CA LEU A 110 -3.66 0.71 -6.74
C LEU A 110 -3.16 1.07 -5.34
N GLY A 111 -1.84 1.14 -5.13
CA GLY A 111 -1.30 1.44 -3.82
C GLY A 111 0.17 1.86 -3.83
N LEU A 112 0.56 2.66 -2.84
CA LEU A 112 1.93 3.10 -2.63
C LEU A 112 2.23 3.24 -1.14
N ALA A 113 3.46 2.93 -0.74
CA ALA A 113 3.94 3.12 0.62
C ALA A 113 4.78 4.40 0.71
N LEU A 114 4.51 5.25 1.69
CA LEU A 114 5.25 6.48 1.94
C LEU A 114 5.84 6.51 3.34
N ASP A 115 7.05 7.03 3.43
CA ASP A 115 7.64 7.45 4.69
C ASP A 115 7.37 8.94 4.86
N MET A 116 6.53 9.30 5.84
CA MET A 116 6.17 10.70 6.12
C MET A 116 7.40 11.57 6.43
N ARG A 117 8.47 10.99 6.98
CA ARG A 117 9.71 11.72 7.25
C ARG A 117 10.38 12.21 5.97
N MET A 118 10.20 11.51 4.85
CA MET A 118 10.70 11.95 3.55
C MET A 118 9.93 13.16 3.01
N LEU A 119 8.62 13.25 3.32
CA LEU A 119 7.80 14.42 2.96
C LEU A 119 8.19 15.65 3.80
N GLU A 120 8.48 15.45 5.08
CA GLU A 120 8.89 16.55 5.98
C GLU A 120 10.28 17.11 5.64
N LYS A 121 11.25 16.25 5.31
CA LYS A 121 12.57 16.68 4.83
C LYS A 121 12.49 17.56 3.59
N GLU A 122 11.54 17.29 2.71
CA GLU A 122 11.31 18.12 1.53
C GLU A 122 10.56 19.40 1.86
N LYS A 123 9.63 19.42 2.82
CA LYS A 123 9.03 20.69 3.31
C LYS A 123 10.06 21.65 3.90
N LEU A 124 11.14 21.12 4.49
CA LEU A 124 12.26 21.92 4.98
C LEU A 124 13.18 22.44 3.86
N GLY A 125 13.06 21.93 2.62
CA GLY A 125 13.84 22.36 1.45
C GLY A 125 13.02 22.99 0.30
N ALA A 126 11.70 22.79 0.26
CA ALA A 126 10.78 23.33 -0.73
C ALA A 126 9.33 23.23 -0.20
N SER A 127 8.58 24.33 -0.25
CA SER A 127 7.15 24.34 0.07
C SER A 127 6.37 23.41 -0.87
N PHE A 128 6.03 22.21 -0.41
CA PHE A 128 5.09 21.33 -1.10
C PHE A 128 3.67 21.70 -0.66
N GLU A 129 2.99 22.51 -1.47
CA GLU A 129 1.52 22.61 -1.41
C GLU A 129 0.93 21.34 -2.05
N LEU A 130 0.80 20.27 -1.26
CA LEU A 130 -0.07 19.15 -1.62
C LEU A 130 -1.52 19.63 -1.49
N LYS A 131 -2.06 20.19 -2.58
CA LYS A 131 -3.49 20.53 -2.71
C LYS A 131 -4.28 19.24 -2.96
N THR A 132 -4.61 18.55 -1.88
CA THR A 132 -5.69 17.57 -1.85
C THR A 132 -6.63 18.00 -0.75
N ASP A 133 -7.94 17.95 -1.01
CA ASP A 133 -8.95 18.52 -0.12
C ASP A 133 -8.91 17.89 1.28
N ALA A 134 -8.58 16.60 1.37
CA ALA A 134 -8.38 15.90 2.63
C ALA A 134 -7.23 16.47 3.49
N LEU A 135 -6.13 16.90 2.88
CA LEU A 135 -4.99 17.52 3.59
C LEU A 135 -5.24 18.99 3.93
N ILE A 136 -6.09 19.68 3.15
CA ILE A 136 -6.54 21.04 3.47
C ILE A 136 -7.38 21.01 4.75
N ILE A 137 -8.33 20.07 4.83
CA ILE A 137 -9.19 19.88 6.00
C ILE A 137 -8.37 19.59 7.26
N HIS A 138 -7.38 18.70 7.18
CA HIS A 138 -6.50 18.39 8.31
C HIS A 138 -5.69 19.62 8.76
N ASN A 139 -5.20 20.43 7.82
CA ASN A 139 -4.44 21.64 8.15
C ASN A 139 -5.32 22.77 8.69
N ASP A 140 -6.57 22.88 8.24
CA ASP A 140 -7.53 23.90 8.71
C ASP A 140 -7.98 23.59 10.15
N LEU A 141 -8.26 22.32 10.46
CA LEU A 141 -8.56 21.86 11.82
C LEU A 141 -7.39 22.10 12.78
N ARG A 142 -6.15 21.85 12.32
CA ARG A 142 -4.94 22.10 13.12
C ARG A 142 -4.68 23.58 13.38
N ARG A 143 -5.18 24.47 12.51
CA ARG A 143 -5.06 25.92 12.62
C ARG A 143 -6.26 26.59 13.29
N GLY A 144 -7.25 25.81 13.73
CA GLY A 144 -8.46 26.34 14.37
C GLY A 144 -9.30 27.22 13.47
N LYS A 145 -9.18 27.08 12.13
CA LYS A 145 -9.98 27.88 11.20
C LYS A 145 -11.40 27.33 11.15
N SER A 146 -12.37 28.15 11.55
CA SER A 146 -13.79 27.84 11.46
C SER A 146 -14.22 27.81 9.99
N TRP A 147 -15.10 26.86 9.65
CA TRP A 147 -15.67 26.74 8.31
C TRP A 147 -16.65 27.87 7.95
N MET A 148 -16.97 28.75 8.92
CA MET A 148 -17.90 29.86 8.74
C MET A 148 -17.31 31.07 8.01
N ASP A 149 -15.98 31.16 7.83
CA ASP A 149 -15.32 32.34 7.24
C ASP A 149 -15.12 32.25 5.71
N ARG A 150 -15.81 31.32 5.03
CA ARG A 150 -15.73 31.13 3.55
C ARG A 150 -17.09 31.26 2.86
N ALA A 151 -17.85 32.30 3.21
CA ALA A 151 -19.03 32.76 2.48
C ALA A 151 -18.80 34.17 1.96
#